data_AF-A0A9E2KCB3-F1
#
_entry.id   AF-A0A9E2KCB3-F1
#
_cell.length_a   1.000
_cell.length_b   1.000
_cell.length_c   1.000
_cell.angle_alpha   90.00
_cell.angle_beta   90.00
_cell.angle_gamma   90.00
#
_symmetry.space_group_name_H-M   'P 1'
#
loop_
_entity.id
_entity.type
_entity.pdbx_description
1 polymer ?
#
loop_
_entity_poly.entity_id
_entity_poly.type
_entity_poly.pdbx_seq_one_letter_code
_entity_poly.pdbx_strand_id
1 'polypeptide(L)'
;MEEIYQEKLPEWEKIKDTYYKWYQFMEREVSFSLKDSQKHTKEHCARVLLYALVIANRMGLSESDIEVLGAAAVFHDSRRQNDWMDRGHGQRGAEYYQQYCLAHGLSFDERAYLVMAFHDIADNISTKKISEKALDSTILLYDIFKDADALDRFRLAANGLEETMLRTKEARGLKDFAKWLVTKMMGFPKVLMPNRYLIVVDMQNDFITGSMGTPQAQAIVEPVLKKMREYQGNIVLTLDTHSKDYLSTQEGKMIPVPHCITDSWGWQPIKEILQIQSERNGAIYLKPTFGSIRLAQDLAKTHCQTPIEEIELIGLCTDACVVSNALLLKAYLPEVPIYVDATCCAGITNEKHEAALQTMESCLIHVKRGGVI
;
A
#
# COMPACT_ATOMS: atom_id res chain seq x y z
N MET A 1 -15.16 -14.74 -13.74
CA MET A 1 -14.19 -13.68 -14.09
C MET A 1 -14.50 -13.04 -15.44
N GLU A 2 -14.77 -13.83 -16.47
CA GLU A 2 -15.03 -13.32 -17.83
C GLU A 2 -16.17 -12.28 -17.90
N GLU A 3 -17.30 -12.55 -17.24
CA GLU A 3 -18.42 -11.60 -17.14
C GLU A 3 -18.04 -10.26 -16.48
N ILE A 4 -17.10 -10.27 -15.54
CA ILE A 4 -16.63 -9.07 -14.82
C ILE A 4 -15.82 -8.17 -15.78
N TYR A 5 -15.00 -8.77 -16.63
CA TYR A 5 -14.19 -8.00 -17.59
C TYR A 5 -15.07 -7.45 -18.71
N GLN A 6 -15.97 -8.26 -19.26
CA GLN A 6 -16.88 -7.82 -20.33
C GLN A 6 -17.77 -6.64 -19.93
N GLU A 7 -18.13 -6.51 -18.64
CA GLU A 7 -18.98 -5.42 -18.17
C GLU A 7 -18.36 -4.03 -18.40
N LYS A 8 -17.03 -3.91 -18.27
CA LYS A 8 -16.36 -2.60 -18.20
C LYS A 8 -15.06 -2.48 -19.01
N LEU A 9 -14.66 -3.53 -19.73
CA LEU A 9 -13.42 -3.56 -20.50
C LEU A 9 -13.70 -3.88 -21.97
N PRO A 10 -13.86 -2.85 -22.84
CA PRO A 10 -14.18 -3.06 -24.25
C PRO A 10 -13.05 -3.76 -25.04
N GLU A 11 -11.82 -3.73 -24.54
CA GLU A 11 -10.67 -4.42 -25.12
C GLU A 11 -10.68 -5.94 -24.89
N TRP A 12 -11.53 -6.45 -23.98
CA TRP A 12 -11.48 -7.83 -23.52
C TRP A 12 -11.45 -8.85 -24.67
N GLU A 13 -12.35 -8.70 -25.64
CA GLU A 13 -12.44 -9.63 -26.78
C GLU A 13 -11.17 -9.67 -27.64
N LYS A 14 -10.36 -8.61 -27.64
CA LYS A 14 -9.09 -8.54 -28.39
C LYS A 14 -7.92 -9.18 -27.66
N ILE A 15 -7.99 -9.25 -26.32
CA ILE A 15 -6.86 -9.68 -25.48
C ILE A 15 -7.08 -11.03 -24.81
N LYS A 16 -8.32 -11.54 -24.77
CA LYS A 16 -8.71 -12.73 -23.99
C LYS A 16 -7.90 -13.98 -24.30
N ASP A 17 -7.57 -14.23 -25.58
CA ASP A 17 -6.84 -15.43 -25.96
C ASP A 17 -5.41 -15.42 -25.40
N THR A 18 -4.73 -14.29 -25.54
CA THR A 18 -3.39 -14.07 -24.96
C THR A 18 -3.45 -14.08 -23.43
N TYR A 19 -4.48 -13.48 -22.84
CA TYR A 19 -4.70 -13.52 -21.40
C TYR A 19 -4.81 -14.96 -20.90
N TYR A 20 -5.68 -15.77 -21.51
CA TYR A 20 -5.88 -17.15 -21.10
C TYR A 20 -4.65 -18.03 -21.33
N LYS A 21 -3.90 -17.81 -22.41
CA LYS A 21 -2.62 -18.47 -22.64
C LYS A 21 -1.67 -18.26 -21.45
N TRP A 22 -1.41 -17.01 -21.07
CA TRP A 22 -0.48 -16.69 -19.98
C TRP A 22 -1.05 -17.02 -18.59
N TYR A 23 -2.35 -16.84 -18.39
CA TYR A 23 -3.03 -17.23 -17.14
C TYR A 23 -2.92 -18.74 -16.90
N GLN A 24 -3.23 -19.57 -17.92
CA GLN A 24 -3.10 -21.02 -17.80
C GLN A 24 -1.66 -21.47 -17.61
N PHE A 25 -0.71 -20.82 -18.27
CA PHE A 25 0.71 -21.04 -18.05
C PHE A 25 1.09 -20.74 -16.59
N MET A 26 0.70 -19.57 -16.06
CA MET A 26 0.94 -19.22 -14.67
C MET A 26 0.35 -20.23 -13.69
N GLU A 27 -0.87 -20.69 -13.94
CA GLU A 27 -1.55 -21.64 -13.07
C GLU A 27 -0.82 -22.98 -12.97
N ARG A 28 -0.27 -23.47 -14.09
CA ARG A 28 0.32 -24.81 -14.21
C ARG A 28 1.83 -24.83 -13.95
N GLU A 29 2.53 -23.82 -14.43
CA GLU A 29 3.99 -23.85 -14.57
C GLU A 29 4.72 -22.95 -13.57
N VAL A 30 4.06 -21.88 -13.09
CA VAL A 30 4.70 -20.90 -12.20
C VAL A 30 4.42 -21.25 -10.74
N SER A 31 5.51 -21.53 -10.02
CA SER A 31 5.49 -21.72 -8.57
C SER A 31 5.67 -20.37 -7.86
N PHE A 32 4.93 -20.13 -6.78
CA PHE A 32 5.09 -18.95 -5.91
C PHE A 32 5.71 -19.37 -4.58
N SER A 33 6.72 -18.62 -4.12
CA SER A 33 7.36 -18.86 -2.81
C SER A 33 6.39 -18.63 -1.65
N LEU A 34 5.55 -17.60 -1.72
CA LEU A 34 4.54 -17.27 -0.71
C LEU A 34 3.18 -17.88 -1.08
N LYS A 35 3.04 -19.20 -0.97
CA LYS A 35 1.86 -19.94 -1.47
C LYS A 35 0.52 -19.44 -0.91
N ASP A 36 0.51 -19.02 0.35
CA ASP A 36 -0.71 -18.62 1.06
C ASP A 36 -0.91 -17.09 1.10
N SER A 37 -0.06 -16.32 0.43
CA SER A 37 -0.21 -14.88 0.36
C SER A 37 -1.47 -14.50 -0.43
N GLN A 38 -2.30 -13.65 0.14
CA GLN A 38 -3.45 -13.05 -0.55
C GLN A 38 -3.06 -11.77 -1.31
N LYS A 39 -1.82 -11.27 -1.17
CA LYS A 39 -1.39 -9.98 -1.71
C LYS A 39 -0.58 -10.10 -2.99
N HIS A 40 0.33 -11.07 -3.07
CA HIS A 40 1.36 -11.14 -4.13
C HIS A 40 1.45 -12.50 -4.83
N THR A 41 0.32 -13.19 -4.95
CA THR A 41 0.23 -14.50 -5.61
C THR A 41 -0.48 -14.40 -6.95
N LYS A 42 -0.96 -15.54 -7.47
CA LYS A 42 -1.56 -15.69 -8.79
C LYS A 42 -2.64 -14.65 -9.10
N GLU A 43 -3.49 -14.30 -8.13
CA GLU A 43 -4.55 -13.31 -8.36
C GLU A 43 -4.01 -11.92 -8.69
N HIS A 44 -2.92 -11.50 -8.03
CA HIS A 44 -2.24 -10.24 -8.32
C HIS A 44 -1.60 -10.28 -9.71
N CYS A 45 -0.79 -11.30 -9.98
CA CYS A 45 -0.15 -11.48 -11.30
C CYS A 45 -1.18 -11.55 -12.44
N ALA A 46 -2.35 -12.16 -12.21
CA ALA A 46 -3.45 -12.19 -13.16
C ALA A 46 -4.02 -10.80 -13.47
N ARG A 47 -4.15 -9.91 -12.47
CA ARG A 47 -4.60 -8.54 -12.69
C ARG A 47 -3.52 -7.69 -13.37
N VAL A 48 -2.25 -7.85 -13.00
CA VAL A 48 -1.13 -7.20 -13.69
C VAL A 48 -1.07 -7.63 -15.16
N LEU A 49 -1.22 -8.93 -15.44
CA LEU A 49 -1.33 -9.45 -16.81
C LEU A 49 -2.47 -8.78 -17.58
N LEU A 50 -3.66 -8.68 -16.98
CA LEU A 50 -4.80 -8.01 -17.60
C LEU A 50 -4.45 -6.56 -17.95
N TYR A 51 -3.97 -5.77 -16.99
CA TYR A 51 -3.68 -4.35 -17.23
C TYR A 51 -2.57 -4.16 -18.27
N ALA A 52 -1.51 -4.97 -18.23
CA ALA A 52 -0.42 -4.90 -19.20
C ALA A 52 -0.93 -5.18 -20.63
N LEU A 53 -1.77 -6.19 -20.82
CA LEU A 53 -2.36 -6.52 -22.13
C LEU A 53 -3.32 -5.43 -22.63
N VAL A 54 -4.12 -4.83 -21.74
CA VAL A 54 -5.00 -3.71 -22.10
C VAL A 54 -4.19 -2.51 -22.57
N ILE A 55 -3.15 -2.13 -21.82
CA ILE A 55 -2.28 -1.02 -22.16
C ILE A 55 -1.58 -1.30 -23.49
N ALA A 56 -0.99 -2.49 -23.66
CA ALA A 56 -0.33 -2.89 -24.91
C ALA A 56 -1.26 -2.84 -26.12
N ASN A 57 -2.50 -3.31 -25.98
CA ASN A 57 -3.51 -3.25 -27.04
C ASN A 57 -3.92 -1.80 -27.38
N ARG A 58 -4.06 -0.93 -26.38
CA ARG A 58 -4.35 0.51 -26.60
C ARG A 58 -3.23 1.23 -27.33
N MET A 59 -1.98 0.79 -27.11
CA MET A 59 -0.79 1.36 -27.73
C MET A 59 -0.43 0.70 -29.07
N GLY A 60 -1.11 -0.39 -29.46
CA GLY A 60 -0.86 -1.10 -30.71
C GLY A 60 0.50 -1.80 -30.76
N LEU A 61 0.94 -2.38 -29.65
CA LEU A 61 2.23 -3.08 -29.57
C LEU A 61 2.27 -4.36 -30.41
N SER A 62 3.48 -4.78 -30.76
CA SER A 62 3.71 -6.02 -31.51
C SER A 62 3.42 -7.27 -30.67
N GLU A 63 3.15 -8.40 -31.33
CA GLU A 63 3.00 -9.70 -30.63
C GLU A 63 4.23 -10.04 -29.78
N SER A 64 5.43 -9.74 -30.29
CA SER A 64 6.69 -9.96 -29.57
C SER A 64 6.77 -9.17 -28.25
N ASP A 65 6.28 -7.93 -28.24
CA ASP A 65 6.25 -7.09 -27.05
C ASP A 65 5.18 -7.53 -26.05
N ILE A 66 4.04 -8.00 -26.57
CA ILE A 66 2.95 -8.57 -25.77
C ILE A 66 3.42 -9.85 -25.04
N GLU A 67 4.22 -10.69 -25.71
CA GLU A 67 4.81 -11.88 -25.08
C GLU A 67 5.78 -11.54 -23.95
N VAL A 68 6.58 -10.48 -24.10
CA VAL A 68 7.46 -9.96 -23.04
C VAL A 68 6.66 -9.54 -21.81
N LEU A 69 5.58 -8.76 -22.01
CA LEU A 69 4.71 -8.31 -20.92
C LEU A 69 3.99 -9.50 -20.25
N GLY A 70 3.57 -10.49 -21.03
CA GLY A 70 2.95 -11.72 -20.53
C GLY A 70 3.90 -12.50 -19.61
N ALA A 71 5.13 -12.74 -20.05
CA ALA A 71 6.16 -13.39 -19.24
C ALA A 71 6.47 -12.59 -17.96
N ALA A 72 6.66 -11.27 -18.09
CA ALA A 72 6.94 -10.41 -16.94
C ALA A 72 5.82 -10.45 -15.90
N ALA A 73 4.56 -10.34 -16.33
CA ALA A 73 3.39 -10.36 -15.45
C ALA A 73 3.28 -11.64 -14.62
N VAL A 74 3.53 -12.81 -15.20
CA VAL A 74 3.34 -14.08 -14.49
C VAL A 74 4.51 -14.46 -13.58
N PHE A 75 5.72 -13.94 -13.84
CA PHE A 75 6.92 -14.31 -13.07
C PHE A 75 7.37 -13.28 -12.02
N HIS A 76 7.07 -11.99 -12.17
CA HIS A 76 7.73 -10.92 -11.40
C HIS A 76 7.69 -11.08 -9.86
N ASP A 77 6.55 -11.53 -9.33
CA ASP A 77 6.32 -11.68 -7.88
C ASP A 77 6.42 -13.13 -7.39
N SER A 78 6.78 -14.06 -8.27
CA SER A 78 6.86 -15.50 -7.96
C SER A 78 7.92 -15.86 -6.90
N ARG A 79 8.89 -14.97 -6.66
CA ARG A 79 10.04 -15.20 -5.76
C ARG A 79 10.14 -14.20 -4.62
N ARG A 80 8.99 -13.68 -4.19
CA ARG A 80 8.92 -12.91 -2.94
C ARG A 80 9.29 -13.75 -1.72
N GLN A 81 9.85 -13.11 -0.71
CA GLN A 81 10.21 -13.67 0.60
C GLN A 81 9.29 -13.17 1.72
N ASN A 82 8.59 -12.05 1.50
CA ASN A 82 7.57 -11.53 2.41
C ASN A 82 6.54 -10.65 1.67
N ASP A 83 5.41 -10.39 2.32
CA ASP A 83 4.29 -9.62 1.76
C ASP A 83 4.47 -8.08 1.80
N TRP A 84 5.60 -7.61 2.32
CA TRP A 84 5.88 -6.19 2.46
C TRP A 84 6.77 -5.69 1.32
N MET A 85 7.72 -4.77 1.57
CA MET A 85 8.48 -4.11 0.52
C MET A 85 9.44 -5.04 -0.25
N ASP A 86 9.84 -6.17 0.35
CA ASP A 86 10.72 -7.22 -0.18
C ASP A 86 11.63 -6.80 -1.36
N ARG A 87 12.55 -5.88 -1.12
CA ARG A 87 13.40 -5.34 -2.19
C ARG A 87 14.32 -6.42 -2.79
N GLY A 88 14.45 -6.39 -4.11
CA GLY A 88 15.18 -7.37 -4.91
C GLY A 88 14.34 -8.57 -5.36
N HIS A 89 13.02 -8.58 -5.13
CA HIS A 89 12.15 -9.65 -5.62
C HIS A 89 12.08 -9.68 -7.13
N GLY A 90 12.15 -8.51 -7.79
CA GLY A 90 12.17 -8.41 -9.23
C GLY A 90 13.33 -9.21 -9.84
N GLN A 91 14.53 -9.03 -9.31
CA GLN A 91 15.73 -9.78 -9.73
C GLN A 91 15.54 -11.30 -9.56
N ARG A 92 15.01 -11.74 -8.41
CA ARG A 92 14.78 -13.17 -8.15
C ARG A 92 13.72 -13.76 -9.09
N GLY A 93 12.66 -13.01 -9.38
CA GLY A 93 11.62 -13.41 -10.35
C GLY A 93 12.20 -13.55 -11.76
N ALA A 94 13.04 -12.62 -12.18
CA ALA A 94 13.73 -12.65 -13.47
C ALA A 94 14.69 -13.85 -13.60
N GLU A 95 15.44 -14.15 -12.53
CA GLU A 95 16.31 -15.34 -12.47
C GLU A 95 15.52 -16.65 -12.56
N TYR A 96 14.35 -16.72 -11.91
CA TYR A 96 13.48 -17.89 -12.04
C TYR A 96 12.95 -18.04 -13.47
N TYR A 97 12.52 -16.96 -14.12
CA TYR A 97 12.12 -16.98 -15.53
C TYR A 97 13.24 -17.52 -16.43
N GLN A 98 14.47 -17.02 -16.27
CA GLN A 98 15.62 -17.47 -17.07
C GLN A 98 15.90 -18.96 -16.87
N GLN A 99 15.92 -19.43 -15.62
CA GLN A 99 16.12 -20.84 -15.28
C GLN A 99 14.99 -21.71 -15.85
N TYR A 100 13.75 -21.24 -15.78
CA TYR A 100 12.59 -21.94 -16.31
C TYR A 100 12.69 -22.12 -17.82
N CYS A 101 13.04 -21.06 -18.57
CA CYS A 101 13.23 -21.16 -20.02
C CYS A 101 14.31 -22.17 -20.40
N LEU A 102 15.46 -22.14 -19.72
CA LEU A 102 16.55 -23.08 -19.94
C LEU A 102 16.12 -24.53 -19.68
N ALA A 103 15.45 -24.78 -18.55
CA ALA A 103 15.04 -26.13 -18.15
C ALA A 103 13.99 -26.76 -19.08
N HIS A 104 13.15 -25.95 -19.72
CA HIS A 104 12.04 -26.41 -20.57
C HIS A 104 12.28 -26.20 -22.07
N GLY A 105 13.49 -25.77 -22.47
CA GLY A 105 13.83 -25.52 -23.86
C GLY A 105 13.02 -24.39 -24.52
N LEU A 106 12.55 -23.42 -23.73
CA LEU A 106 11.82 -22.26 -24.23
C LEU A 106 12.79 -21.13 -24.61
N SER A 107 12.38 -20.28 -25.55
CA SER A 107 13.15 -19.08 -25.91
C SER A 107 13.23 -18.13 -24.72
N PHE A 108 14.45 -17.69 -24.39
CA PHE A 108 14.70 -16.67 -23.38
C PHE A 108 14.66 -15.28 -24.04
N ASP A 109 13.83 -14.38 -23.51
CA ASP A 109 13.82 -12.97 -23.92
C ASP A 109 14.46 -12.09 -22.84
N GLU A 110 15.61 -11.48 -23.17
CA GLU A 110 16.34 -10.59 -22.26
C GLU A 110 15.49 -9.37 -21.86
N ARG A 111 14.56 -8.91 -22.70
CA ARG A 111 13.70 -7.77 -22.38
C ARG A 111 12.77 -8.10 -21.22
N ALA A 112 12.16 -9.29 -21.22
CA ALA A 112 11.32 -9.76 -20.11
C ALA A 112 12.11 -9.86 -18.81
N TYR A 113 13.34 -10.38 -18.88
CA TYR A 113 14.25 -10.42 -17.75
C TYR A 113 14.51 -9.03 -17.17
N LEU A 114 14.88 -8.05 -18.00
CA LEU A 114 15.22 -6.70 -17.56
C LEU A 114 14.01 -5.94 -16.97
N VAL A 115 12.83 -6.09 -17.60
CA VAL A 115 11.58 -5.51 -17.11
C VAL A 115 11.27 -6.02 -15.71
N MET A 116 11.35 -7.34 -15.49
CA MET A 116 11.14 -7.95 -14.17
C MET A 116 12.22 -7.56 -13.17
N ALA A 117 13.49 -7.64 -13.56
CA ALA A 117 14.63 -7.48 -12.65
C ALA A 117 14.65 -6.12 -11.94
N PHE A 118 14.12 -5.08 -12.60
CA PHE A 118 14.22 -3.70 -12.12
C PHE A 118 12.88 -3.05 -11.75
N HIS A 119 11.77 -3.79 -11.77
CA HIS A 119 10.46 -3.18 -11.51
C HIS A 119 10.30 -2.69 -10.05
N ASP A 120 11.01 -3.32 -9.12
CA ASP A 120 10.93 -3.07 -7.67
C ASP A 120 11.98 -2.08 -7.14
N ILE A 121 12.72 -1.43 -8.04
CA ILE A 121 13.66 -0.36 -7.71
C ILE A 121 13.22 0.97 -8.34
N ALA A 122 13.92 2.05 -7.96
CA ALA A 122 13.58 3.41 -8.36
C ALA A 122 13.80 3.64 -9.86
N ASP A 123 12.87 4.35 -10.51
CA ASP A 123 12.84 4.51 -11.97
C ASP A 123 14.12 5.10 -12.56
N ASN A 124 14.72 6.08 -11.91
CA ASN A 124 15.97 6.71 -12.35
C ASN A 124 17.14 5.70 -12.41
N ILE A 125 17.15 4.70 -11.52
CA ILE A 125 18.16 3.63 -11.52
C ILE A 125 17.81 2.60 -12.60
N SER A 126 16.55 2.18 -12.68
CA SER A 126 16.09 1.17 -13.64
C SER A 126 16.29 1.60 -15.08
N THR A 127 15.79 2.78 -15.43
CA THR A 127 15.89 3.34 -16.79
C THR A 127 17.33 3.45 -17.24
N LYS A 128 18.23 3.97 -16.38
CA LYS A 128 19.66 4.03 -16.67
C LYS A 128 20.24 2.63 -16.97
N LYS A 129 19.95 1.63 -16.13
CA LYS A 129 20.46 0.26 -16.32
C LYS A 129 19.92 -0.41 -17.59
N ILE A 130 18.66 -0.15 -17.94
CA ILE A 130 18.04 -0.68 -19.17
C ILE A 130 18.64 0.02 -20.40
N SER A 131 18.81 1.34 -20.36
CA SER A 131 19.42 2.10 -21.46
C SER A 131 20.87 1.68 -21.73
N GLU A 132 21.65 1.33 -20.70
CA GLU A 132 23.02 0.81 -20.85
C GLU A 132 23.08 -0.51 -21.66
N LYS A 133 21.97 -1.24 -21.74
CA LYS A 133 21.84 -2.47 -22.56
C LYS A 133 21.46 -2.19 -24.02
N ALA A 134 21.17 -0.93 -24.39
CA ALA A 134 20.81 -0.48 -25.74
C ALA A 134 19.61 -1.22 -26.38
N LEU A 135 18.59 -1.56 -25.58
CA LEU A 135 17.34 -2.19 -26.03
C LEU A 135 16.18 -1.19 -25.91
N ASP A 136 16.09 -0.22 -26.83
CA ASP A 136 15.22 0.96 -26.71
C ASP A 136 13.73 0.66 -26.47
N SER A 137 13.19 -0.41 -27.09
CA SER A 137 11.78 -0.80 -26.87
C SER A 137 11.51 -1.29 -25.44
N THR A 138 12.53 -1.76 -24.72
CA THR A 138 12.41 -2.32 -23.35
C THR A 138 12.01 -1.27 -22.33
N ILE A 139 12.37 0.01 -22.53
CA ILE A 139 11.98 1.09 -21.61
C ILE A 139 10.46 1.26 -21.63
N LEU A 140 9.86 1.25 -22.82
CA LEU A 140 8.41 1.33 -22.93
C LEU A 140 7.72 0.12 -22.28
N LEU A 141 8.25 -1.10 -22.48
CA LEU A 141 7.71 -2.31 -21.84
C LEU A 141 7.85 -2.25 -20.32
N TYR A 142 8.96 -1.71 -19.82
CA TYR A 142 9.18 -1.46 -18.39
C TYR A 142 8.15 -0.48 -17.84
N ASP A 143 7.90 0.64 -18.54
CA ASP A 143 6.92 1.64 -18.12
C ASP A 143 5.50 1.05 -18.07
N ILE A 144 5.10 0.32 -19.11
CA ILE A 144 3.79 -0.37 -19.17
C ILE A 144 3.67 -1.39 -18.04
N PHE A 145 4.72 -2.18 -17.81
CA PHE A 145 4.72 -3.20 -16.78
C PHE A 145 4.59 -2.60 -15.38
N LYS A 146 5.35 -1.54 -15.08
CA LYS A 146 5.24 -0.85 -13.78
C LYS A 146 3.91 -0.15 -13.60
N ASP A 147 3.34 0.39 -14.66
CA ASP A 147 2.01 0.96 -14.62
C ASP A 147 0.95 -0.12 -14.33
N ALA A 148 1.07 -1.29 -14.94
CA ALA A 148 0.19 -2.42 -14.70
C ALA A 148 0.29 -2.94 -13.25
N ASP A 149 1.51 -3.10 -12.71
CA ASP A 149 1.72 -3.43 -11.29
C ASP A 149 1.14 -2.35 -10.36
N ALA A 150 1.40 -1.08 -10.68
CA ALA A 150 0.91 0.04 -9.89
C ALA A 150 -0.63 0.10 -9.84
N LEU A 151 -1.32 -0.15 -10.96
CA LEU A 151 -2.78 -0.19 -11.02
C LEU A 151 -3.37 -1.21 -10.04
N ASP A 152 -2.67 -2.30 -9.75
CA ASP A 152 -3.13 -3.31 -8.79
C ASP A 152 -2.85 -2.96 -7.32
N ARG A 153 -2.22 -1.80 -7.03
CA ARG A 153 -1.91 -1.39 -5.65
C ARG A 153 -3.13 -1.05 -4.80
N PHE A 154 -4.31 -0.89 -5.41
CA PHE A 154 -5.58 -0.81 -4.67
C PHE A 154 -5.86 -2.06 -3.83
N ARG A 155 -5.18 -3.19 -4.09
CA ARG A 155 -5.23 -4.40 -3.26
C ARG A 155 -4.54 -4.24 -1.90
N LEU A 156 -3.56 -3.34 -1.83
CA LEU A 156 -2.71 -3.14 -0.66
C LEU A 156 -3.35 -2.17 0.32
N ALA A 157 -3.99 -1.13 -0.20
CA ALA A 157 -4.74 -0.14 0.55
C ALA A 157 -5.69 0.63 -0.40
N ALA A 158 -6.76 1.20 0.13
CA ALA A 158 -7.70 2.03 -0.65
C ALA A 158 -7.04 3.24 -1.35
N ASN A 159 -5.92 3.74 -0.80
CA ASN A 159 -5.10 4.81 -1.36
C ASN A 159 -3.74 4.30 -1.89
N GLY A 160 -3.60 2.99 -2.15
CA GLY A 160 -2.32 2.37 -2.48
C GLY A 160 -1.70 2.80 -3.81
N LEU A 161 -2.51 3.37 -4.72
CA LEU A 161 -2.07 3.96 -5.98
C LEU A 161 -2.01 5.49 -5.90
N GLU A 162 -0.84 6.05 -6.20
CA GLU A 162 -0.68 7.47 -6.50
C GLU A 162 -0.60 7.68 -8.01
N GLU A 163 -1.24 8.73 -8.53
CA GLU A 163 -1.27 8.98 -9.98
C GLU A 163 0.13 9.25 -10.57
N THR A 164 1.05 9.76 -9.75
CA THR A 164 2.47 9.96 -10.11
C THR A 164 3.21 8.65 -10.37
N MET A 165 2.68 7.50 -9.90
CA MET A 165 3.24 6.19 -10.20
C MET A 165 2.95 5.72 -11.62
N LEU A 166 1.96 6.33 -12.30
CA LEU A 166 1.57 5.96 -13.67
C LEU A 166 2.32 6.83 -14.67
N ARG A 167 3.02 6.18 -15.61
CA ARG A 167 3.91 6.79 -16.61
C ARG A 167 3.16 7.08 -17.90
N THR A 168 2.38 6.13 -18.38
CA THR A 168 1.65 6.15 -19.66
C THR A 168 0.28 6.84 -19.53
N LYS A 169 -0.25 7.34 -20.65
CA LYS A 169 -1.59 7.96 -20.68
C LYS A 169 -2.67 6.89 -20.55
N GLU A 170 -2.43 5.75 -21.17
CA GLU A 170 -3.32 4.59 -21.25
C GLU A 170 -3.58 4.01 -19.86
N ALA A 171 -2.53 3.89 -19.03
CA ALA A 171 -2.66 3.43 -17.65
C ALA A 171 -3.41 4.44 -16.77
N ARG A 172 -3.17 5.74 -16.92
CA ARG A 172 -3.94 6.78 -16.19
C ARG A 172 -5.44 6.66 -16.46
N GLY A 173 -5.82 6.32 -17.69
CA GLY A 173 -7.20 6.03 -18.07
C GLY A 173 -7.79 4.73 -17.50
N LEU A 174 -7.01 3.89 -16.80
CA LEU A 174 -7.47 2.65 -16.18
C LEU A 174 -7.67 2.75 -14.66
N LYS A 175 -7.30 3.85 -14.02
CA LYS A 175 -7.35 4.00 -12.55
C LYS A 175 -8.70 3.60 -11.94
N ASP A 176 -9.80 4.13 -12.48
CA ASP A 176 -11.14 3.89 -11.93
C ASP A 176 -11.60 2.45 -12.17
N PHE A 177 -11.26 1.89 -13.33
CA PHE A 177 -11.49 0.48 -13.63
C PHE A 177 -10.71 -0.44 -12.69
N ALA A 178 -9.43 -0.15 -12.46
CA ALA A 178 -8.58 -0.94 -11.56
C ALA A 178 -9.10 -0.91 -10.13
N LYS A 179 -9.47 0.27 -9.61
CA LYS A 179 -10.09 0.42 -8.30
C LYS A 179 -11.38 -0.39 -8.19
N TRP A 180 -12.26 -0.28 -9.19
CA TRP A 180 -13.51 -1.04 -9.24
C TRP A 180 -13.25 -2.55 -9.26
N LEU A 181 -12.33 -3.02 -10.11
CA LEU A 181 -12.04 -4.42 -10.32
C LEU A 181 -11.52 -5.08 -9.03
N VAL A 182 -10.52 -4.46 -8.40
CA VAL A 182 -9.97 -4.95 -7.12
C VAL A 182 -11.05 -4.98 -6.05
N THR A 183 -11.86 -3.91 -5.94
CA THR A 183 -12.95 -3.85 -4.96
C THR A 183 -13.97 -4.96 -5.15
N LYS A 184 -14.33 -5.25 -6.41
CA LYS A 184 -15.25 -6.32 -6.77
C LYS A 184 -14.67 -7.70 -6.47
N MET A 185 -13.40 -7.94 -6.83
CA MET A 185 -12.75 -9.24 -6.69
C MET A 185 -12.45 -9.60 -5.24
N MET A 186 -12.00 -8.63 -4.44
CA MET A 186 -11.69 -8.87 -3.02
C MET A 186 -12.94 -8.94 -2.13
N GLY A 187 -14.14 -8.78 -2.72
CA GLY A 187 -15.40 -8.86 -1.99
C GLY A 187 -15.53 -7.79 -0.90
N PHE A 188 -14.82 -6.66 -1.03
CA PHE A 188 -14.91 -5.60 -0.04
C PHE A 188 -16.38 -5.17 0.05
N PRO A 189 -16.94 -5.12 1.26
CA PRO A 189 -18.36 -4.89 1.42
C PRO A 189 -18.71 -3.56 0.76
N LYS A 190 -19.80 -3.56 -0.03
CA LYS A 190 -20.31 -2.36 -0.71
C LYS A 190 -21.04 -1.53 0.34
N VAL A 191 -20.31 -0.85 1.21
CA VAL A 191 -20.92 -0.41 2.46
C VAL A 191 -21.62 0.93 2.30
N LEU A 192 -22.94 0.90 2.50
CA LEU A 192 -23.66 1.95 3.22
C LEU A 192 -23.12 2.00 4.68
N MET A 193 -21.81 2.23 4.85
CA MET A 193 -21.22 2.47 6.17
C MET A 193 -21.43 3.94 6.48
N PRO A 194 -21.66 4.31 7.74
CA PRO A 194 -21.62 5.71 8.14
C PRO A 194 -20.25 6.29 7.76
N ASN A 195 -20.22 7.54 7.30
CA ASN A 195 -19.01 8.16 6.76
C ASN A 195 -18.10 8.65 7.89
N ARG A 196 -17.55 7.69 8.63
CA ARG A 196 -16.77 7.85 9.85
C ARG A 196 -15.38 7.26 9.66
N TYR A 197 -14.39 7.82 10.35
CA TYR A 197 -12.99 7.43 10.20
C TYR A 197 -12.35 7.13 11.55
N LEU A 198 -11.76 5.94 11.68
CA LEU A 198 -10.84 5.60 12.75
C LEU A 198 -9.41 5.72 12.23
N ILE A 199 -8.66 6.66 12.78
CA ILE A 199 -7.25 6.88 12.49
C ILE A 199 -6.41 6.13 13.52
N VAL A 200 -5.71 5.11 13.06
CA VAL A 200 -4.81 4.26 13.84
C VAL A 200 -3.39 4.77 13.64
N VAL A 201 -2.87 5.46 14.65
CA VAL A 201 -1.61 6.20 14.56
C VAL A 201 -0.45 5.30 14.99
N ASP A 202 0.44 5.04 14.05
CA ASP A 202 1.81 4.55 14.27
C ASP A 202 1.93 3.31 15.17
N MET A 203 1.04 2.32 14.99
CA MET A 203 1.12 1.01 15.67
C MET A 203 2.22 0.11 15.06
N GLN A 204 3.44 0.63 15.02
CA GLN A 204 4.65 0.04 14.42
C GLN A 204 5.48 -0.73 15.45
N ASN A 205 6.23 -1.72 14.97
CA ASN A 205 7.07 -2.56 15.82
C ASN A 205 8.02 -1.74 16.70
N ASP A 206 8.65 -0.68 16.15
CA ASP A 206 9.57 0.19 16.89
C ASP A 206 8.92 0.91 18.07
N PHE A 207 7.67 1.34 17.95
CA PHE A 207 6.98 2.05 19.03
C PHE A 207 6.37 1.12 20.09
N ILE A 208 6.27 -0.19 19.81
CA ILE A 208 5.66 -1.15 20.72
C ILE A 208 6.73 -2.00 21.42
N THR A 209 7.58 -2.68 20.64
CA THR A 209 8.58 -3.63 21.15
C THR A 209 10.01 -3.37 20.67
N GLY A 210 10.20 -2.48 19.70
CA GLY A 210 11.51 -2.17 19.11
C GLY A 210 12.19 -0.99 19.79
N SER A 211 12.88 -0.15 19.01
CA SER A 211 13.82 0.85 19.56
C SER A 211 13.18 1.92 20.44
N MET A 212 11.88 2.16 20.30
CA MET A 212 11.10 3.17 21.00
C MET A 212 9.96 2.56 21.84
N GLY A 213 10.01 1.24 22.09
CA GLY A 213 8.96 0.50 22.78
C GLY A 213 8.82 0.86 24.27
N THR A 214 7.59 0.88 24.77
CA THR A 214 7.30 1.09 26.20
C THR A 214 6.26 0.09 26.72
N PRO A 215 6.23 -0.20 28.04
CA PRO A 215 5.17 -1.02 28.64
C PRO A 215 3.76 -0.44 28.40
N GLN A 216 3.62 0.88 28.38
CA GLN A 216 2.37 1.58 28.10
C GLN A 216 1.91 1.34 26.66
N ALA A 217 2.83 1.40 25.69
CA ALA A 217 2.52 1.13 24.29
C ALA A 217 2.07 -0.34 24.08
N GLN A 218 2.73 -1.28 24.75
CA GLN A 218 2.33 -2.70 24.71
C GLN A 218 0.95 -2.93 25.31
N ALA A 219 0.61 -2.21 26.40
CA ALA A 219 -0.67 -2.38 27.09
C ALA A 219 -1.90 -1.97 26.25
N ILE A 220 -1.75 -1.08 25.27
CA ILE A 220 -2.87 -0.62 24.42
C ILE A 220 -3.09 -1.47 23.17
N VAL A 221 -2.23 -2.46 22.87
CA VAL A 221 -2.33 -3.28 21.66
C VAL A 221 -3.70 -3.97 21.57
N GLU A 222 -4.11 -4.71 22.61
CA GLU A 222 -5.41 -5.40 22.60
C GLU A 222 -6.62 -4.44 22.56
N PRO A 223 -6.66 -3.34 23.34
CA PRO A 223 -7.68 -2.29 23.19
C PRO A 223 -7.81 -1.76 21.76
N VAL A 224 -6.68 -1.41 21.13
CA VAL A 224 -6.65 -0.92 19.73
C VAL A 224 -7.19 -1.98 18.77
N LEU A 225 -6.72 -3.22 18.86
CA LEU A 225 -7.17 -4.32 18.00
C LEU A 225 -8.68 -4.58 18.15
N LYS A 226 -9.19 -4.58 19.38
CA LYS A 226 -10.62 -4.72 19.65
C LYS A 226 -11.41 -3.61 18.97
N LYS A 227 -11.00 -2.34 19.18
CA LYS A 227 -11.69 -1.19 18.58
C LYS A 227 -11.68 -1.27 17.06
N MET A 228 -10.55 -1.58 16.43
CA MET A 228 -10.47 -1.69 14.96
C MET A 228 -11.42 -2.76 14.40
N ARG A 229 -11.56 -3.91 15.07
CA ARG A 229 -12.49 -4.98 14.66
C ARG A 229 -13.95 -4.54 14.77
N GLU A 230 -14.30 -3.85 15.84
CA GLU A 230 -15.68 -3.47 16.16
C GLU A 230 -16.14 -2.18 15.45
N TYR A 231 -15.20 -1.32 15.03
CA TYR A 231 -15.49 -0.02 14.45
C TYR A 231 -16.38 -0.14 13.21
N GLN A 232 -17.41 0.70 13.12
CA GLN A 232 -18.32 0.77 11.98
C GLN A 232 -17.97 2.00 11.15
N GLY A 233 -17.13 1.81 10.13
CA GLY A 233 -16.60 2.90 9.31
C GLY A 233 -15.26 2.56 8.68
N ASN A 234 -14.60 3.59 8.18
CA ASN A 234 -13.32 3.50 7.48
C ASN A 234 -12.17 3.40 8.49
N ILE A 235 -11.24 2.48 8.23
CA ILE A 235 -9.98 2.36 8.98
C ILE A 235 -8.87 3.04 8.18
N VAL A 236 -8.09 3.89 8.83
CA VAL A 236 -6.93 4.56 8.23
C VAL A 236 -5.74 4.42 9.15
N LEU A 237 -4.58 4.08 8.60
CA LEU A 237 -3.33 4.00 9.34
C LEU A 237 -2.43 5.18 8.98
N THR A 238 -1.70 5.69 9.96
CA THR A 238 -0.47 6.46 9.70
C THR A 238 0.72 5.63 10.09
N LEU A 239 1.83 5.80 9.36
CA LEU A 239 3.11 5.18 9.67
C LEU A 239 4.20 6.23 9.62
N ASP A 240 4.86 6.40 10.76
CA ASP A 240 6.09 7.16 10.84
C ASP A 240 7.14 6.50 9.96
N THR A 241 7.82 7.28 9.14
CA THR A 241 8.67 6.76 8.07
C THR A 241 9.88 7.65 7.87
N HIS A 242 11.06 7.10 8.18
CA HIS A 242 12.32 7.81 8.06
C HIS A 242 13.28 7.12 7.10
N SER A 243 14.14 7.91 6.47
CA SER A 243 15.23 7.42 5.63
C SER A 243 16.47 7.09 6.46
N LYS A 244 17.44 6.40 5.86
CA LYS A 244 18.67 5.94 6.53
C LYS A 244 19.54 7.08 7.08
N ASP A 245 19.37 8.29 6.58
CA ASP A 245 20.03 9.52 7.02
C ASP A 245 19.30 10.22 8.17
N TYR A 246 18.35 9.55 8.85
CA TYR A 246 17.57 10.08 9.98
C TYR A 246 18.39 10.91 10.98
N LEU A 247 19.53 10.39 11.45
CA LEU A 247 20.39 11.07 12.44
C LEU A 247 20.98 12.41 11.96
N SER A 248 20.95 12.69 10.65
CA SER A 248 21.38 13.98 10.09
C SER A 248 20.27 15.04 10.10
N THR A 249 19.01 14.62 10.22
CA THR A 249 17.83 15.51 10.26
C THR A 249 17.76 16.31 11.56
N GLN A 250 16.85 17.29 11.64
CA GLN A 250 16.61 18.03 12.89
C GLN A 250 16.07 17.07 13.96
N GLU A 251 15.08 16.26 13.60
CA GLU A 251 14.42 15.36 14.54
C GLU A 251 15.41 14.33 15.08
N GLY A 252 16.20 13.69 14.20
CA GLY A 252 17.21 12.72 14.61
C GLY A 252 18.37 13.29 15.43
N LYS A 253 18.59 14.61 15.41
CA LYS A 253 19.51 15.28 16.34
C LYS A 253 18.90 15.49 17.72
N MET A 254 17.59 15.70 17.79
CA MET A 254 16.84 15.90 19.03
C MET A 254 16.43 14.56 19.68
N ILE A 255 16.17 13.55 18.87
CA ILE A 255 15.82 12.18 19.24
C ILE A 255 16.86 11.26 18.57
N PRO A 256 18.06 11.10 19.16
CA PRO A 256 19.16 10.37 18.54
C PRO A 256 19.02 8.84 18.65
N VAL A 257 17.82 8.33 18.38
CA VAL A 257 17.48 6.91 18.35
C VAL A 257 16.91 6.62 16.97
N PRO A 258 17.62 5.89 16.10
CA PRO A 258 17.04 5.45 14.83
C PRO A 258 15.80 4.59 15.08
N HIS A 259 14.70 4.97 14.43
CA HIS A 259 13.43 4.26 14.48
C HIS A 259 12.71 4.42 13.16
N CYS A 260 11.77 3.53 12.89
CA CYS A 260 10.85 3.60 11.75
C CYS A 260 11.56 3.83 10.41
N ILE A 261 12.78 3.30 10.28
CA ILE A 261 13.59 3.41 9.07
C ILE A 261 12.93 2.56 7.98
N THR A 262 12.64 3.13 6.82
CA THR A 262 12.00 2.43 5.69
C THR A 262 12.70 1.10 5.42
N ASP A 263 11.91 0.05 5.12
CA ASP A 263 12.34 -1.33 4.90
C ASP A 263 12.84 -2.10 6.14
N SER A 264 12.93 -1.48 7.31
CA SER A 264 13.27 -2.19 8.55
C SER A 264 12.08 -2.98 9.12
N TRP A 265 12.36 -3.95 9.99
CA TRP A 265 11.33 -4.63 10.78
C TRP A 265 10.59 -3.65 11.70
N GLY A 266 11.33 -2.75 12.35
CA GLY A 266 10.81 -1.73 13.26
C GLY A 266 9.78 -0.80 12.62
N TRP A 267 9.96 -0.48 11.34
CA TRP A 267 9.04 0.35 10.55
C TRP A 267 7.70 -0.34 10.22
N GLN A 268 7.63 -1.66 10.22
CA GLN A 268 6.38 -2.35 9.86
C GLN A 268 5.35 -2.23 10.99
N PRO A 269 4.04 -2.10 10.69
CA PRO A 269 3.01 -2.30 11.69
C PRO A 269 3.04 -3.73 12.23
N ILE A 270 2.58 -3.93 13.46
CA ILE A 270 2.43 -5.29 13.99
C ILE A 270 1.46 -6.10 13.11
N LYS A 271 1.65 -7.42 13.08
CA LYS A 271 0.96 -8.32 12.16
C LYS A 271 -0.56 -8.21 12.26
N GLU A 272 -1.08 -8.10 13.46
CA GLU A 272 -2.51 -8.05 13.78
C GLU A 272 -3.16 -6.77 13.22
N ILE A 273 -2.46 -5.64 13.28
CA ILE A 273 -2.91 -4.36 12.70
C ILE A 273 -2.95 -4.46 11.18
N LEU A 274 -1.91 -5.03 10.57
CA LEU A 274 -1.86 -5.26 9.11
C LEU A 274 -2.96 -6.19 8.63
N GLN A 275 -3.29 -7.22 9.42
CA GLN A 275 -4.35 -8.15 9.07
C GLN A 275 -5.70 -7.42 9.00
N ILE A 276 -6.07 -6.67 10.04
CA ILE A 276 -7.34 -5.93 10.06
C ILE A 276 -7.36 -4.85 8.96
N GLN A 277 -6.24 -4.15 8.73
CA GLN A 277 -6.13 -3.18 7.64
C GLN A 277 -6.40 -3.85 6.29
N SER A 278 -5.83 -5.02 6.04
CA SER A 278 -5.99 -5.75 4.78
C SER A 278 -7.43 -6.23 4.59
N GLU A 279 -8.05 -6.79 5.63
CA GLU A 279 -9.45 -7.24 5.61
C GLU A 279 -10.44 -6.09 5.33
N ARG A 280 -10.09 -4.88 5.76
CA ARG A 280 -10.92 -3.67 5.62
C ARG A 280 -10.50 -2.75 4.46
N ASN A 281 -9.47 -3.12 3.71
CA ASN A 281 -8.78 -2.28 2.72
C ASN A 281 -8.46 -0.86 3.21
N GLY A 282 -8.04 -0.73 4.47
CA GLY A 282 -7.81 0.57 5.11
C GLY A 282 -6.72 1.39 4.39
N ALA A 283 -6.88 2.70 4.31
CA ALA A 283 -5.87 3.57 3.73
C ALA A 283 -4.61 3.61 4.63
N ILE A 284 -3.42 3.73 4.04
CA ILE A 284 -2.16 3.85 4.77
C ILE A 284 -1.45 5.14 4.36
N TYR A 285 -1.02 5.93 5.34
CA TYR A 285 -0.32 7.19 5.12
C TYR A 285 1.09 7.14 5.72
N LEU A 286 2.10 7.12 4.86
CA LEU A 286 3.50 7.28 5.27
C LEU A 286 3.76 8.76 5.56
N LYS A 287 4.32 9.07 6.71
CA LYS A 287 4.63 10.46 7.13
C LYS A 287 6.09 10.57 7.59
N PRO A 288 6.82 11.63 7.21
CA PRO A 288 8.21 11.85 7.63
C PRO A 288 8.32 12.66 8.93
N THR A 289 7.21 12.90 9.63
CA THR A 289 7.09 13.73 10.83
C THR A 289 5.86 13.29 11.64
N PHE A 290 5.63 13.87 12.82
CA PHE A 290 4.58 13.44 13.74
C PHE A 290 3.15 13.49 13.15
N GLY A 291 2.78 14.57 12.45
CA GLY A 291 1.47 14.73 11.82
C GLY A 291 1.46 14.41 10.33
N SER A 292 0.40 13.77 9.82
CA SER A 292 0.23 13.48 8.40
C SER A 292 -0.55 14.58 7.67
N ILE A 293 0.18 15.50 7.02
CA ILE A 293 -0.41 16.57 6.18
C ILE A 293 -1.27 15.98 5.06
N ARG A 294 -0.78 14.92 4.41
CA ARG A 294 -1.51 14.30 3.31
C ARG A 294 -2.83 13.69 3.77
N LEU A 295 -2.85 13.02 4.94
CA LEU A 295 -4.09 12.50 5.52
C LEU A 295 -5.11 13.63 5.72
N ALA A 296 -4.70 14.73 6.34
CA ALA A 296 -5.60 15.86 6.61
C ALA A 296 -6.15 16.49 5.32
N GLN A 297 -5.29 16.66 4.30
CA GLN A 297 -5.71 17.17 2.99
C GLN A 297 -6.69 16.23 2.28
N ASP A 298 -6.45 14.92 2.33
CA ASP A 298 -7.32 13.94 1.69
C ASP A 298 -8.68 13.87 2.38
N LEU A 299 -8.73 13.84 3.72
CA LEU A 299 -9.99 13.87 4.45
C LEU A 299 -10.77 15.17 4.25
N ALA A 300 -10.08 16.32 4.14
CA ALA A 300 -10.72 17.59 3.78
C ALA A 300 -11.39 17.52 2.40
N LYS A 301 -10.69 16.99 1.39
CA LYS A 301 -11.26 16.78 0.04
C LYS A 301 -12.44 15.80 0.08
N THR A 302 -12.31 14.71 0.83
CA THR A 302 -13.39 13.74 1.00
C THR A 302 -14.61 14.40 1.65
N HIS A 303 -14.44 15.17 2.71
CA HIS A 303 -15.53 15.89 3.38
C HIS A 303 -16.27 16.85 2.44
N CYS A 304 -15.55 17.54 1.54
CA CYS A 304 -16.17 18.39 0.52
C CYS A 304 -17.04 17.61 -0.48
N GLN A 305 -16.72 16.35 -0.76
CA GLN A 305 -17.46 15.49 -1.68
C GLN A 305 -18.60 14.73 -0.99
N THR A 306 -18.37 14.28 0.23
CA THR A 306 -19.31 13.52 1.05
C THR A 306 -19.03 13.86 2.51
N PRO A 307 -19.97 14.51 3.23
CA PRO A 307 -19.74 14.95 4.61
C PRO A 307 -19.29 13.80 5.51
N ILE A 308 -18.14 14.00 6.16
CA ILE A 308 -17.62 13.13 7.22
C ILE A 308 -18.40 13.42 8.50
N GLU A 309 -18.95 12.38 9.11
CA GLU A 309 -19.75 12.46 10.34
C GLU A 309 -18.87 12.67 11.58
N GLU A 310 -17.78 11.93 11.70
CA GLU A 310 -16.82 12.03 12.80
C GLU A 310 -15.47 11.40 12.44
N ILE A 311 -14.43 11.83 13.16
CA ILE A 311 -13.10 11.23 13.11
C ILE A 311 -12.70 10.84 14.53
N GLU A 312 -12.21 9.62 14.72
CA GLU A 312 -11.68 9.13 15.99
C GLU A 312 -10.22 8.72 15.83
N LEU A 313 -9.35 9.14 16.76
CA LEU A 313 -7.94 8.78 16.77
C LEU A 313 -7.60 7.83 17.92
N ILE A 314 -6.73 6.87 17.62
CA ILE A 314 -6.11 5.93 18.56
C ILE A 314 -4.65 5.68 18.18
N GLY A 315 -3.86 5.10 19.09
CA GLY A 315 -2.49 4.66 18.80
C GLY A 315 -1.41 5.42 19.56
N LEU A 316 -0.27 5.63 18.90
CA LEU A 316 1.00 5.99 19.55
C LEU A 316 1.71 7.17 18.86
N CYS A 317 2.53 7.95 19.57
CA CYS A 317 2.41 8.24 21.00
C CYS A 317 1.38 9.36 21.21
N THR A 318 0.64 9.34 22.32
CA THR A 318 -0.38 10.36 22.63
C THR A 318 0.20 11.77 22.59
N ASP A 319 1.39 11.94 23.16
CA ASP A 319 2.12 13.18 23.35
C ASP A 319 2.99 13.61 22.15
N ALA A 320 2.89 12.92 21.02
CA ALA A 320 3.58 13.29 19.79
C ALA A 320 2.66 13.12 18.56
N CYS A 321 2.59 11.92 17.99
CA CYS A 321 1.89 11.69 16.72
C CYS A 321 0.37 11.79 16.83
N VAL A 322 -0.24 11.29 17.91
CA VAL A 322 -1.71 11.36 18.08
C VAL A 322 -2.15 12.82 18.21
N VAL A 323 -1.55 13.57 19.14
CA VAL A 323 -1.87 15.00 19.31
C VAL A 323 -1.58 15.82 18.04
N SER A 324 -0.46 15.54 17.35
CA SER A 324 -0.13 16.24 16.11
C SER A 324 -1.15 15.99 15.00
N ASN A 325 -1.57 14.73 14.80
CA ASN A 325 -2.61 14.40 13.82
C ASN A 325 -3.97 14.98 14.24
N ALA A 326 -4.35 14.90 15.51
CA ALA A 326 -5.64 15.40 15.99
C ALA A 326 -5.77 16.92 15.79
N LEU A 327 -4.75 17.69 16.18
CA LEU A 327 -4.73 19.15 16.00
C LEU A 327 -4.72 19.53 14.52
N LEU A 328 -3.95 18.82 13.70
CA LEU A 328 -3.90 19.05 12.25
C LEU A 328 -5.25 18.78 11.60
N LEU A 329 -5.90 17.67 11.93
CA LEU A 329 -7.24 17.35 11.45
C LEU A 329 -8.26 18.38 11.91
N LYS A 330 -8.19 18.85 13.16
CA LYS A 330 -9.07 19.90 13.67
C LYS A 330 -8.92 21.21 12.90
N ALA A 331 -7.69 21.55 12.50
CA ALA A 331 -7.42 22.74 11.70
C ALA A 331 -7.98 22.61 10.26
N TYR A 332 -7.88 21.43 9.65
CA TYR A 332 -8.39 21.18 8.29
C TYR A 332 -9.91 20.98 8.23
N LEU A 333 -10.51 20.51 9.32
CA LEU A 333 -11.91 20.10 9.41
C LEU A 333 -12.54 20.70 10.68
N PRO A 334 -12.70 22.03 10.77
CA PRO A 334 -13.09 22.72 12.01
C PRO A 334 -14.45 22.26 12.55
N GLU A 335 -15.39 21.94 11.66
CA GLU A 335 -16.77 21.57 11.98
C GLU A 335 -16.98 20.05 12.13
N VAL A 336 -15.98 19.23 11.81
CA VAL A 336 -16.09 17.78 11.99
C VAL A 336 -15.82 17.44 13.46
N PRO A 337 -16.69 16.69 14.14
CA PRO A 337 -16.42 16.15 15.47
C PRO A 337 -15.18 15.25 15.44
N ILE A 338 -14.19 15.58 16.28
CA ILE A 338 -12.97 14.79 16.44
C ILE A 338 -12.91 14.22 17.85
N TYR A 339 -12.65 12.93 17.93
CA TYR A 339 -12.53 12.17 19.15
C TYR A 339 -11.13 11.57 19.30
N VAL A 340 -10.68 11.41 20.54
CA VAL A 340 -9.50 10.61 20.89
C VAL A 340 -9.92 9.62 21.96
N ASP A 341 -9.71 8.33 21.73
CA ASP A 341 -9.94 7.33 22.78
C ASP A 341 -8.68 7.14 23.61
N ALA A 342 -8.68 7.69 24.82
CA ALA A 342 -7.57 7.62 25.76
C ALA A 342 -7.23 6.18 26.15
N THR A 343 -8.22 5.28 26.16
CA THR A 343 -8.01 3.86 26.51
C THR A 343 -7.28 3.08 25.42
N CYS A 344 -7.23 3.64 24.21
CA CYS A 344 -6.54 3.10 23.04
C CYS A 344 -5.34 3.96 22.65
N CYS A 345 -4.81 4.75 23.59
CA CYS A 345 -3.70 5.67 23.39
C CYS A 345 -2.68 5.51 24.52
N ALA A 346 -1.40 5.62 24.19
CA ALA A 346 -0.34 5.67 25.20
C ALA A 346 0.69 6.75 24.85
N GLY A 347 1.06 7.54 25.84
CA GLY A 347 2.19 8.46 25.73
C GLY A 347 3.49 7.82 26.20
N ILE A 348 4.61 8.52 26.02
CA ILE A 348 5.92 8.06 26.50
C ILE A 348 5.92 7.89 28.02
N THR A 349 5.16 8.74 28.73
CA THR A 349 4.85 8.60 30.16
C THR A 349 3.37 8.90 30.39
N ASN A 350 2.83 8.44 31.53
CA ASN A 350 1.44 8.73 31.91
C ASN A 350 1.18 10.24 32.05
N GLU A 351 2.16 10.99 32.56
CA GLU A 351 2.06 12.44 32.72
C GLU A 351 1.97 13.14 31.35
N LYS A 352 2.84 12.76 30.40
CA LYS A 352 2.82 13.33 29.05
C LYS A 352 1.56 12.94 28.29
N HIS A 353 1.10 11.70 28.45
CA HIS A 353 -0.17 11.24 27.92
C HIS A 353 -1.32 12.16 28.38
N GLU A 354 -1.44 12.41 29.68
CA GLU A 354 -2.48 13.27 30.23
C GLU A 354 -2.36 14.72 29.75
N ALA A 355 -1.14 15.29 29.74
CA ALA A 355 -0.90 16.64 29.25
C ALA A 355 -1.32 16.82 27.77
N ALA A 356 -1.08 15.81 26.94
CA ALA A 356 -1.49 15.81 25.54
C ALA A 356 -3.02 15.73 25.38
N LEU A 357 -3.70 14.89 26.19
CA LEU A 357 -5.16 14.83 26.20
C LEU A 357 -5.78 16.18 26.59
N GLN A 358 -5.27 16.86 27.63
CA GLN A 358 -5.73 18.18 28.05
C GLN A 358 -5.52 19.26 26.98
N THR A 359 -4.40 19.16 26.25
CA THR A 359 -4.13 20.05 25.09
C THR A 359 -5.18 19.84 24.01
N MET A 360 -5.54 18.59 23.70
CA MET A 360 -6.57 18.28 22.71
C MET A 360 -7.96 18.76 23.15
N GLU A 361 -8.34 18.57 24.42
CA GLU A 361 -9.59 19.10 24.99
C GLU A 361 -9.68 20.64 24.84
N SER A 362 -8.56 21.34 25.06
CA SER A 362 -8.47 22.80 24.88
C SER A 362 -8.73 23.23 23.43
N CYS A 363 -8.51 22.34 22.46
CA CYS A 363 -8.75 22.56 21.03
C CYS A 363 -10.09 22.01 20.55
N LEU A 364 -11.05 21.76 21.45
CA LEU A 364 -12.37 21.22 21.15
C LEU A 364 -12.33 19.83 20.50
N ILE A 365 -11.33 19.02 20.85
CA ILE A 365 -11.27 17.59 20.53
C ILE A 365 -11.82 16.82 21.74
N HIS A 366 -12.75 15.90 21.50
CA HIS A 366 -13.42 15.16 22.55
C HIS A 366 -12.60 13.96 23.00
N VAL A 367 -12.21 13.90 24.28
CA VAL A 367 -11.47 12.75 24.82
C VAL A 367 -12.43 11.74 25.44
N LYS A 368 -12.42 10.51 24.93
CA LYS A 368 -13.14 9.37 25.50
C LYS A 368 -12.24 8.71 26.54
N ARG A 369 -12.62 8.82 27.81
CA ARG A 369 -11.94 8.19 28.95
C ARG A 369 -12.84 7.07 29.44
N GLY A 370 -12.43 5.82 29.27
CA GLY A 370 -13.27 4.65 29.54
C GLY A 370 -13.93 4.71 30.93
N GLY A 371 -15.22 5.03 30.93
CA GLY A 371 -16.07 5.16 32.11
C GLY A 371 -17.51 4.90 31.69
N VAL A 372 -18.20 4.09 32.49
CA VAL A 372 -19.62 3.73 32.31
C VAL A 372 -20.44 5.02 32.30
N ILE A 373 -21.19 5.25 31.21
CA ILE A 373 -22.27 6.25 31.20
C ILE A 373 -23.43 5.69 32.05
#